data_AF-A0A3B8J082-F1
#
_entry.id   AF-A0A3B8J082-F1
#
_cell.length_a   1.000
_cell.length_b   1.000
_cell.length_c   1.000
_cell.angle_alpha   90.00
_cell.angle_beta   90.00
_cell.angle_gamma   90.00
#
_symmetry.space_group_name_H-M   'P 1'
#
loop_
_entity.id
_entity.type
_entity.pdbx_description
1 polymer ?
#
loop_
_entity_poly.entity_id
_entity_poly.type
_entity_poly.pdbx_seq_one_letter_code
_entity_poly.pdbx_strand_id
1 'polypeptide(L)'
;MRRLIALLLVLVLIGIVYTNVIRSRRFTAPSAYDYPMADSLDLYYYNPEDVQIYLQSCTDLGQLARFLWTEYRVDVRFPQQATLEDQEKAKAYWALFNQAQYLEAKLKQSRVWKDQGFNNSDIRRLEEEGLSPQVIAFENAYGPLLSLSWTLGSRGDHISMIQEYLVAQGFAIPIDGSYGSQTRDAVKEIQRRNGGLMTGVPTLHTLAYIFEPSN
;
A
#
# COMPACT_ATOMS: atom_id res chain seq x y z
N MET A 1 -45.19 24.39 -33.17
CA MET A 1 -45.77 23.06 -32.84
C MET A 1 -44.94 21.88 -33.36
N ARG A 2 -44.62 21.77 -34.66
CA ARG A 2 -43.83 20.64 -35.21
C ARG A 2 -42.44 20.41 -34.57
N ARG A 3 -41.70 21.48 -34.23
CA ARG A 3 -40.37 21.40 -33.57
C ARG A 3 -40.44 20.89 -32.12
N LEU A 4 -41.50 21.24 -31.39
CA LEU A 4 -41.73 20.77 -30.02
C LEU A 4 -42.10 19.28 -29.99
N ILE A 5 -42.93 18.83 -30.93
CA ILE A 5 -43.29 17.41 -31.09
C ILE A 5 -42.05 16.57 -31.44
N ALA A 6 -41.18 17.07 -32.33
CA ALA A 6 -39.93 16.40 -32.68
C ALA A 6 -38.97 16.24 -31.49
N LEU A 7 -38.80 17.28 -30.66
CA LEU A 7 -37.99 17.20 -29.44
C LEU A 7 -38.53 16.20 -28.42
N LEU A 8 -39.86 16.16 -28.25
CA LEU A 8 -40.52 15.23 -27.34
C LEU A 8 -40.35 13.78 -27.80
N LEU A 9 -40.46 13.52 -29.11
CA LEU A 9 -40.20 12.19 -29.68
C LEU A 9 -38.75 11.74 -29.48
N VAL A 10 -37.77 12.64 -29.63
CA VAL A 10 -36.35 12.32 -29.38
C VAL A 10 -36.12 11.96 -27.91
N LEU A 11 -36.69 12.70 -26.96
CA LEU A 11 -36.58 12.38 -25.53
C LEU A 11 -37.22 11.03 -25.17
N VAL A 12 -38.38 10.73 -25.75
CA VAL A 12 -39.03 9.42 -25.59
C VAL A 12 -38.16 8.31 -26.18
N LEU A 13 -37.59 8.53 -27.36
CA LEU A 13 -36.71 7.55 -28.01
C LEU A 13 -35.44 7.30 -27.20
N ILE A 14 -34.83 8.36 -26.65
CA ILE A 14 -33.70 8.26 -25.70
C ILE A 14 -34.12 7.48 -24.46
N GLY A 15 -35.30 7.73 -23.90
CA GLY A 15 -35.85 6.96 -22.77
C GLY A 15 -36.05 5.48 -23.09
N ILE A 16 -36.55 5.15 -24.28
CA ILE A 16 -36.73 3.77 -24.75
C ILE A 16 -35.38 3.08 -24.97
N VAL A 17 -34.42 3.76 -25.61
CA VAL A 17 -33.05 3.23 -25.79
C VAL A 17 -32.38 3.03 -24.43
N TYR A 18 -32.48 4.01 -23.53
CA TYR A 18 -31.93 3.95 -22.18
C TYR A 18 -32.51 2.77 -21.39
N THR A 19 -33.83 2.62 -21.38
CA THR A 19 -34.51 1.51 -20.69
C THR A 19 -34.18 0.16 -21.34
N ASN A 20 -34.09 0.07 -22.67
CA ASN A 20 -33.67 -1.16 -23.34
C ASN A 20 -32.20 -1.51 -23.07
N VAL A 21 -31.29 -0.54 -23.03
CA VAL A 21 -29.87 -0.78 -22.68
C VAL A 21 -29.75 -1.29 -21.24
N ILE A 22 -30.47 -0.68 -20.28
CA ILE A 22 -30.50 -1.17 -18.89
C ILE A 22 -31.12 -2.57 -18.82
N ARG A 23 -32.22 -2.79 -19.55
CA ARG A 23 -32.94 -4.08 -19.58
C ARG A 23 -32.10 -5.19 -20.22
N SER A 24 -31.41 -4.92 -21.32
CA SER A 24 -30.50 -5.88 -21.97
C SER A 24 -29.30 -6.18 -21.08
N ARG A 25 -28.72 -5.17 -20.41
CA ARG A 25 -27.71 -5.40 -19.37
C ARG A 25 -28.24 -6.28 -18.24
N ARG A 26 -29.53 -6.19 -17.89
CA ARG A 26 -30.25 -7.05 -16.92
C ARG A 26 -30.49 -8.51 -17.33
N PHE A 27 -30.41 -8.83 -18.63
CA PHE A 27 -30.82 -10.16 -19.14
C PHE A 27 -29.74 -10.92 -19.92
N THR A 28 -28.57 -10.34 -20.11
CA THR A 28 -27.41 -11.03 -20.70
C THR A 28 -26.33 -11.11 -19.63
N ALA A 29 -26.00 -12.29 -19.12
CA ALA A 29 -24.85 -12.45 -18.23
C ALA A 29 -23.59 -12.16 -19.04
N PRO A 30 -22.91 -11.01 -18.85
CA PRO A 30 -21.77 -10.71 -19.69
C PRO A 30 -20.57 -11.51 -19.19
N SER A 31 -19.69 -11.91 -20.10
CA SER A 31 -18.29 -12.23 -19.80
C SER A 31 -17.62 -11.18 -18.90
N ALA A 32 -18.15 -9.97 -18.83
CA ALA A 32 -17.66 -8.89 -17.99
C ALA A 32 -17.73 -9.15 -16.47
N TYR A 33 -18.32 -10.26 -15.97
CA TYR A 33 -18.34 -10.55 -14.52
C TYR A 33 -17.04 -11.15 -14.01
N ASP A 34 -16.11 -11.51 -14.91
CA ASP A 34 -14.77 -11.92 -14.50
C ASP A 34 -14.08 -10.76 -13.79
N TYR A 35 -13.48 -11.06 -12.63
CA TYR A 35 -12.66 -10.12 -11.90
C TYR A 35 -11.31 -10.00 -12.63
N PRO A 36 -10.93 -8.82 -13.14
CA PRO A 36 -9.70 -8.68 -13.90
C PRO A 36 -8.49 -8.82 -12.98
N MET A 37 -7.56 -9.70 -13.33
CA MET A 37 -6.26 -9.76 -12.68
C MET A 37 -5.39 -8.59 -13.15
N ALA A 38 -4.62 -8.00 -12.23
CA ALA A 38 -3.66 -6.95 -12.56
C ALA A 38 -2.37 -7.53 -13.17
N ASP A 39 -1.79 -6.84 -14.15
CA ASP A 39 -0.59 -7.31 -14.87
C ASP A 39 0.72 -7.19 -14.06
N SER A 40 0.74 -6.35 -13.01
CA SER A 40 1.96 -5.96 -12.27
C SER A 40 2.00 -6.51 -10.84
N LEU A 41 1.67 -7.80 -10.68
CA LEU A 41 1.62 -8.45 -9.36
C LEU A 41 2.93 -9.16 -9.02
N ASP A 42 3.26 -9.20 -7.74
CA ASP A 42 4.33 -10.06 -7.22
C ASP A 42 3.83 -11.47 -6.94
N LEU A 43 3.97 -12.38 -7.92
CA LEU A 43 3.60 -13.79 -7.74
C LEU A 43 4.59 -14.58 -6.87
N TYR A 44 5.75 -14.00 -6.53
CA TYR A 44 6.76 -14.61 -5.65
C TYR A 44 6.79 -13.92 -4.28
N TYR A 45 5.65 -13.37 -3.86
CA TYR A 45 5.46 -12.73 -2.58
C TYR A 45 5.87 -13.63 -1.41
N TYR A 46 6.33 -13.04 -0.31
CA TYR A 46 6.92 -13.81 0.80
C TYR A 46 5.94 -14.81 1.40
N ASN A 47 4.63 -14.51 1.36
CA ASN A 47 3.57 -15.42 1.75
C ASN A 47 2.90 -16.03 0.50
N PRO A 48 3.22 -17.27 0.11
CA PRO A 48 2.60 -17.91 -1.06
C PRO A 48 1.11 -18.22 -0.86
N GLU A 49 0.63 -18.34 0.39
CA GLU A 49 -0.79 -18.56 0.67
C GLU A 49 -1.63 -17.34 0.28
N ASP A 50 -1.16 -16.13 0.57
CA ASP A 50 -1.81 -14.87 0.17
C ASP A 50 -1.97 -14.77 -1.36
N VAL A 51 -0.95 -15.21 -2.11
CA VAL A 51 -1.01 -15.26 -3.58
C VAL A 51 -2.07 -16.25 -4.04
N GLN A 52 -2.10 -17.45 -3.46
CA GLN A 52 -3.10 -18.47 -3.80
C GLN A 52 -4.52 -18.00 -3.49
N ILE A 53 -4.73 -17.38 -2.32
CA ILE A 53 -6.02 -16.82 -1.92
C ILE A 53 -6.47 -15.74 -2.91
N TYR A 54 -5.59 -14.84 -3.34
CA TYR A 54 -5.93 -13.82 -4.33
C TYR A 54 -6.36 -14.42 -5.68
N LEU A 55 -5.57 -15.36 -6.21
CA LEU A 55 -5.88 -16.02 -7.48
C LEU A 55 -7.20 -16.79 -7.42
N GLN A 56 -7.46 -17.48 -6.32
CA GLN A 56 -8.72 -18.17 -6.07
C GLN A 56 -9.88 -17.17 -5.98
N SER A 57 -9.70 -16.07 -5.25
CA SER A 57 -10.71 -15.02 -5.09
C SER A 57 -11.13 -14.41 -6.42
N CYS A 58 -10.20 -14.19 -7.35
CA CYS A 58 -10.50 -13.68 -8.70
C CYS A 58 -11.46 -14.62 -9.46
N THR A 59 -11.24 -15.94 -9.32
CA THR A 59 -12.07 -16.96 -9.95
C THR A 59 -13.45 -17.01 -9.29
N ASP A 60 -13.48 -17.06 -7.96
CA ASP A 60 -14.70 -17.20 -7.17
C ASP A 60 -15.61 -15.97 -7.27
N LEU A 61 -15.04 -14.77 -7.37
CA LEU A 61 -15.79 -13.54 -7.61
C LEU A 61 -16.59 -13.61 -8.90
N GLY A 62 -15.96 -14.05 -9.99
CA GLY A 62 -16.66 -14.22 -11.26
C GLY A 62 -17.77 -15.26 -11.19
N GLN A 63 -17.52 -16.39 -10.52
CA GLN A 63 -18.52 -17.44 -10.32
C GLN A 63 -19.71 -16.96 -9.49
N LEU A 64 -19.43 -16.32 -8.35
CA LEU A 64 -20.46 -15.84 -7.43
C LEU A 64 -21.28 -14.71 -8.06
N ALA A 65 -20.66 -13.80 -8.81
CA ALA A 65 -21.37 -12.77 -9.54
C ALA A 65 -22.35 -13.37 -10.57
N ARG A 66 -21.90 -14.37 -11.35
CA ARG A 66 -22.76 -15.09 -12.29
C ARG A 66 -23.89 -15.85 -11.61
N PHE A 67 -23.62 -16.48 -10.47
CA PHE A 67 -24.61 -17.20 -9.68
C PHE A 67 -25.68 -16.25 -9.13
N LEU A 68 -25.28 -15.16 -8.47
CA LEU A 68 -26.19 -14.16 -7.92
C LEU A 68 -27.08 -13.53 -8.99
N TRP A 69 -26.53 -13.31 -10.17
CA TRP A 69 -27.28 -12.86 -11.33
C TRP A 69 -28.30 -13.89 -11.83
N THR A 70 -27.85 -15.13 -12.01
CA THR A 70 -28.63 -16.20 -12.66
C THR A 70 -29.73 -16.73 -11.76
N GLU A 71 -29.50 -16.82 -10.46
CA GLU A 71 -30.47 -17.35 -9.51
C GLU A 71 -31.33 -16.25 -8.88
N TYR A 72 -30.71 -15.13 -8.49
CA TYR A 72 -31.40 -14.11 -7.70
C TYR A 72 -31.62 -12.78 -8.42
N ARG A 73 -31.14 -12.64 -9.67
CA ARG A 73 -31.19 -11.38 -10.45
C ARG A 73 -30.53 -10.19 -9.72
N VAL A 74 -29.57 -10.48 -8.85
CA VAL A 74 -28.81 -9.48 -8.08
C VAL A 74 -27.62 -9.02 -8.92
N ASP A 75 -27.54 -7.72 -9.18
CA ASP A 75 -26.39 -7.11 -9.86
C ASP A 75 -25.37 -6.59 -8.85
N VAL A 76 -24.29 -7.35 -8.67
CA VAL A 76 -23.21 -6.97 -7.75
C VAL A 76 -22.40 -5.76 -8.20
N ARG A 77 -22.55 -5.26 -9.45
CA ARG A 77 -21.81 -4.08 -9.92
C ARG A 77 -22.53 -2.76 -9.70
N PHE A 78 -23.85 -2.81 -9.46
CA PHE A 78 -24.68 -1.63 -9.25
C PHE A 78 -25.42 -1.71 -7.90
N PRO A 79 -24.67 -1.71 -6.77
CA PRO A 79 -25.24 -1.91 -5.43
C PRO A 79 -26.26 -0.84 -5.02
N GLN A 80 -26.26 0.32 -5.68
CA GLN A 80 -27.20 1.43 -5.42
C GLN A 80 -28.66 1.08 -5.77
N GLN A 81 -28.87 0.05 -6.61
CA GLN A 81 -30.20 -0.42 -7.00
C GLN A 81 -30.64 -1.65 -6.19
N ALA A 82 -29.78 -2.15 -5.30
CA ALA A 82 -30.02 -3.36 -4.53
C ALA A 82 -30.97 -3.07 -3.36
N THR A 83 -31.98 -3.92 -3.20
CA THR A 83 -32.80 -3.96 -1.98
C THR A 83 -31.98 -4.52 -0.81
N LEU A 84 -32.49 -4.41 0.43
CA LEU A 84 -31.85 -5.04 1.60
C LEU A 84 -31.67 -6.56 1.41
N GLU A 85 -32.64 -7.23 0.79
CA GLU A 85 -32.56 -8.65 0.48
C GLU A 85 -31.45 -8.96 -0.53
N ASP A 86 -31.30 -8.12 -1.56
CA ASP A 86 -30.24 -8.24 -2.55
C ASP A 86 -28.84 -8.00 -1.94
N GLN A 87 -28.75 -7.05 -1.00
CA GLN A 87 -27.51 -6.78 -0.27
C GLN A 87 -27.10 -7.97 0.60
N GLU A 88 -28.05 -8.59 1.31
CA GLU A 88 -27.76 -9.80 2.10
C GLU A 88 -27.30 -10.96 1.22
N LYS A 89 -27.90 -11.16 0.04
CA LYS A 89 -27.46 -12.16 -0.94
C LYS A 89 -26.06 -11.85 -1.48
N ALA A 90 -25.75 -10.58 -1.75
CA ALA A 90 -24.46 -10.14 -2.27
C ALA A 90 -23.35 -10.02 -1.21
N LYS A 91 -23.67 -10.19 0.08
CA LYS A 91 -22.72 -9.99 1.18
C LYS A 91 -21.44 -10.82 1.04
N ALA A 92 -21.58 -12.10 0.69
CA ALA A 92 -20.43 -12.98 0.47
C ALA A 92 -19.53 -12.51 -0.69
N TYR A 93 -20.15 -11.97 -1.76
CA TYR A 93 -19.40 -11.40 -2.88
C TYR A 93 -18.58 -10.20 -2.45
N TRP A 94 -19.17 -9.27 -1.71
CA TRP A 94 -18.47 -8.08 -1.26
C TRP A 94 -17.37 -8.37 -0.23
N ALA A 95 -17.58 -9.35 0.65
CA ALA A 95 -16.54 -9.81 1.55
C ALA A 95 -15.33 -10.34 0.78
N LEU A 96 -15.57 -11.21 -0.21
CA LEU A 96 -14.52 -11.75 -1.07
C LEU A 96 -13.84 -10.67 -1.93
N PHE A 97 -14.62 -9.71 -2.44
CA PHE A 97 -14.11 -8.61 -3.27
C PHE A 97 -13.14 -7.73 -2.48
N ASN A 98 -13.52 -7.38 -1.24
CA ASN A 98 -12.67 -6.58 -0.36
C ASN A 98 -11.39 -7.33 0.04
N GLN A 99 -11.47 -8.65 0.26
CA GLN A 99 -10.29 -9.49 0.50
C GLN A 99 -9.36 -9.52 -0.73
N ALA A 100 -9.92 -9.73 -1.93
CA ALA A 100 -9.15 -9.73 -3.17
C ALA A 100 -8.44 -8.39 -3.40
N GLN A 101 -9.15 -7.27 -3.20
CA GLN A 101 -8.60 -5.92 -3.34
C GLN A 101 -7.48 -5.64 -2.33
N TYR A 102 -7.64 -6.10 -1.09
CA TYR A 102 -6.60 -5.98 -0.07
C TYR A 102 -5.33 -6.76 -0.47
N LEU A 103 -5.48 -8.02 -0.88
CA LEU A 103 -4.35 -8.84 -1.32
C LEU A 103 -3.70 -8.26 -2.59
N GLU A 104 -4.50 -7.79 -3.55
CA GLU A 104 -3.98 -7.13 -4.75
C GLU A 104 -3.08 -5.95 -4.42
N ALA A 105 -3.51 -5.11 -3.47
CA ALA A 105 -2.72 -3.97 -3.01
C ALA A 105 -1.40 -4.43 -2.38
N LYS A 106 -1.43 -5.47 -1.53
CA LYS A 106 -0.21 -6.06 -0.95
C LYS A 106 0.75 -6.56 -2.03
N LEU A 107 0.26 -7.33 -3.00
CA LEU A 107 1.08 -7.90 -4.08
C LEU A 107 1.67 -6.82 -5.00
N LYS A 108 0.91 -5.74 -5.27
CA LYS A 108 1.43 -4.57 -6.02
C LYS A 108 2.49 -3.83 -5.22
N GLN A 109 2.27 -3.59 -3.93
CA GLN A 109 3.24 -2.90 -3.08
C GLN A 109 4.52 -3.71 -2.93
N SER A 110 4.41 -5.03 -2.76
CA SER A 110 5.55 -5.94 -2.76
C SER A 110 6.37 -5.85 -4.05
N ARG A 111 5.70 -5.82 -5.22
CA ARG A 111 6.38 -5.62 -6.51
C ARG A 111 7.21 -4.33 -6.51
N VAL A 112 6.61 -3.22 -6.08
CA VAL A 112 7.29 -1.91 -5.99
C VAL A 112 8.52 -1.98 -5.09
N TRP A 113 8.42 -2.62 -3.92
CA TRP A 113 9.58 -2.79 -3.03
C TRP A 113 10.66 -3.69 -3.64
N LYS A 114 10.30 -4.77 -4.34
CA LYS A 114 11.27 -5.60 -5.06
C LYS A 114 11.99 -4.84 -6.17
N ASP A 115 11.28 -3.98 -6.87
CA ASP A 115 11.87 -3.11 -7.89
C ASP A 115 12.85 -2.10 -7.27
N GLN A 116 12.71 -1.78 -5.98
CA GLN A 116 13.65 -0.98 -5.19
C GLN A 116 14.81 -1.80 -4.58
N GLY A 117 14.85 -3.12 -4.79
CA GLY A 117 15.90 -4.02 -4.32
C GLY A 117 15.60 -4.74 -3.00
N PHE A 118 14.42 -4.54 -2.40
CA PHE A 118 14.01 -5.29 -1.21
C PHE A 118 13.68 -6.74 -1.56
N ASN A 119 14.09 -7.68 -0.71
CA ASN A 119 13.80 -9.11 -0.89
C ASN A 119 12.59 -9.56 -0.03
N ASN A 120 12.20 -10.83 -0.13
CA ASN A 120 11.06 -11.37 0.62
C ASN A 120 11.20 -11.25 2.14
N SER A 121 12.41 -11.36 2.68
CA SER A 121 12.62 -11.17 4.12
C SER A 121 12.46 -9.71 4.53
N ASP A 122 12.91 -8.76 3.71
CA ASP A 122 12.70 -7.34 3.93
C ASP A 122 11.20 -6.99 3.93
N ILE A 123 10.47 -7.45 2.91
CA ILE A 123 9.03 -7.19 2.75
C ILE A 123 8.24 -7.75 3.93
N ARG A 124 8.58 -8.95 4.39
CA ARG A 124 7.99 -9.53 5.59
C ARG A 124 8.17 -8.61 6.80
N ARG A 125 9.37 -8.06 7.01
CA ARG A 125 9.66 -7.16 8.12
C ARG A 125 8.93 -5.82 8.00
N LEU A 126 8.82 -5.26 6.78
CA LEU A 126 8.02 -4.05 6.54
C LEU A 126 6.57 -4.22 6.99
N GLU A 127 5.99 -5.39 6.70
CA GLU A 127 4.57 -5.65 6.98
C GLU A 127 4.29 -6.17 8.38
N GLU A 128 5.09 -7.10 8.90
CA GLU A 128 4.85 -7.76 10.20
C GLU A 128 5.46 -6.97 11.37
N GLU A 129 6.63 -6.37 11.17
CA GLU A 129 7.33 -5.60 12.22
C GLU A 129 7.00 -4.11 12.14
N GLY A 130 6.38 -3.66 11.04
CA GLY A 130 6.03 -2.26 10.81
C GLY A 130 7.25 -1.35 10.63
N LEU A 131 8.40 -1.91 10.23
CA LEU A 131 9.59 -1.14 9.92
C LEU A 131 9.38 -0.30 8.65
N SER A 132 10.02 0.87 8.59
CA SER A 132 9.98 1.68 7.38
C SER A 132 10.99 1.19 6.34
N PRO A 133 10.76 1.42 5.03
CA PRO A 133 11.73 1.11 3.98
C PRO A 133 13.11 1.73 4.24
N GLN A 134 13.17 2.94 4.79
CA GLN A 134 14.43 3.63 5.12
C GLN A 134 15.21 2.87 6.20
N VAL A 135 14.53 2.31 7.20
CA VAL A 135 15.19 1.54 8.27
C VAL A 135 15.82 0.27 7.72
N ILE A 136 15.08 -0.46 6.86
CA ILE A 136 15.61 -1.68 6.24
C ILE A 136 16.73 -1.35 5.26
N ALA A 137 16.58 -0.31 4.43
CA ALA A 137 17.62 0.12 3.50
C ALA A 137 18.91 0.49 4.26
N PHE A 138 18.79 1.24 5.36
CA PHE A 138 19.91 1.57 6.22
C PHE A 138 20.58 0.31 6.79
N GLU A 139 19.82 -0.63 7.34
CA GLU A 139 20.37 -1.85 7.90
C GLU A 139 21.11 -2.69 6.84
N ASN A 140 20.55 -2.81 5.64
CA ASN A 140 21.15 -3.54 4.54
C ASN A 140 22.46 -2.88 4.03
N ALA A 141 22.52 -1.54 4.02
CA ALA A 141 23.69 -0.80 3.58
C ALA A 141 24.78 -0.66 4.66
N TYR A 142 24.38 -0.53 5.93
CA TYR A 142 25.24 -0.11 7.03
C TYR A 142 25.23 -1.06 8.23
N GLY A 143 24.78 -2.30 8.08
CA GLY A 143 24.68 -3.30 9.15
C GLY A 143 25.84 -3.33 10.17
N PRO A 144 27.13 -3.28 9.76
CA PRO A 144 28.25 -3.24 10.69
C PRO A 144 28.21 -2.08 11.71
N LEU A 145 27.63 -0.93 11.33
CA LEU A 145 27.50 0.25 12.18
C LEU A 145 26.62 0.01 13.40
N LEU A 146 25.66 -0.92 13.31
CA LEU A 146 24.74 -1.23 14.41
C LEU A 146 25.43 -1.83 15.63
N SER A 147 26.63 -2.40 15.45
CA SER A 147 27.43 -2.99 16.52
C SER A 147 28.37 -2.00 17.21
N LEU A 148 28.48 -0.77 16.69
CA LEU A 148 29.41 0.23 17.18
C LEU A 148 28.85 0.99 18.40
N SER A 149 29.76 1.62 19.13
CA SER A 149 29.41 2.43 20.29
C SER A 149 29.05 3.86 19.89
N TRP A 150 27.83 4.28 20.23
CA TRP A 150 27.25 5.59 19.92
C TRP A 150 26.94 6.41 21.18
N THR A 151 27.92 6.56 22.07
CA THR A 151 27.73 7.18 23.39
C THR A 151 28.72 8.30 23.65
N LEU A 152 28.46 9.10 24.69
CA LEU A 152 29.36 10.18 25.06
C LEU A 152 30.78 9.67 25.31
N GLY A 153 31.76 10.26 24.63
CA GLY A 153 33.17 9.87 24.72
C GLY A 153 33.61 8.79 23.73
N SER A 154 32.68 8.16 23.00
CA SER A 154 33.02 7.27 21.88
C SER A 154 33.80 8.03 20.80
N ARG A 155 34.72 7.35 20.12
CA ARG A 155 35.55 7.92 19.05
C ARG A 155 35.71 6.96 17.88
N GLY A 156 35.95 7.50 16.69
CA GLY A 156 36.27 6.72 15.51
C GLY A 156 35.65 7.28 14.23
N ASP A 157 35.98 6.67 13.10
CA ASP A 157 35.53 7.12 11.77
C ASP A 157 34.00 7.07 11.63
N HIS A 158 33.33 6.14 12.31
CA HIS A 158 31.86 6.08 12.35
C HIS A 158 31.24 7.31 13.03
N ILE A 159 31.96 7.93 13.97
CA ILE A 159 31.53 9.18 14.59
C ILE A 159 31.75 10.37 13.66
N SER A 160 32.87 10.42 12.93
CA SER A 160 33.07 11.44 11.91
C SER A 160 31.98 11.36 10.85
N MET A 161 31.64 10.14 10.42
CA MET A 161 30.58 9.90 9.45
C MET A 161 29.22 10.39 9.95
N ILE A 162 28.78 10.02 11.16
CA ILE A 162 27.48 10.53 11.66
C ILE A 162 27.49 12.05 11.82
N GLN A 163 28.63 12.66 12.19
CA GLN A 163 28.78 14.11 12.28
C GLN A 163 28.63 14.78 10.90
N GLU A 164 29.20 14.22 9.83
CA GLU A 164 29.03 14.70 8.46
C GLU A 164 27.55 14.73 8.05
N TYR A 165 26.81 13.65 8.30
CA TYR A 165 25.38 13.58 8.02
C TYR A 165 24.57 14.58 8.87
N LEU A 166 24.88 14.73 10.16
CA LEU A 166 24.24 15.75 11.00
C LEU A 166 24.53 17.17 10.48
N VAL A 167 25.75 17.48 10.07
CA VAL A 167 26.09 18.77 9.47
C VAL A 167 25.32 19.00 8.16
N ALA A 168 25.20 17.97 7.31
CA ALA A 168 24.39 18.04 6.09
C ALA A 168 22.91 18.31 6.37
N GLN A 169 22.40 17.88 7.53
CA GLN A 169 21.05 18.18 8.01
C GLN A 169 20.93 19.54 8.73
N GLY A 170 21.97 20.37 8.72
CA GLY A 170 21.95 21.74 9.22
C GLY A 170 22.38 21.90 10.68
N PHE A 171 22.95 20.87 11.31
CA PHE A 171 23.50 20.98 12.66
C PHE A 171 24.90 21.61 12.64
N ALA A 172 25.11 22.68 13.40
CA ALA A 172 26.42 23.31 13.55
C ALA A 172 27.26 22.59 14.63
N ILE A 173 27.91 21.49 14.26
CA ILE A 173 28.77 20.69 15.13
C ILE A 173 30.14 20.42 14.46
N PRO A 174 31.22 20.20 15.23
CA PRO A 174 32.50 19.79 14.65
C PRO A 174 32.45 18.36 14.12
N ILE A 175 33.21 18.11 13.05
CA ILE A 175 33.49 16.76 12.52
C ILE A 175 34.89 16.38 13.00
N ASP A 176 34.97 15.89 14.23
CA ASP A 176 36.23 15.60 14.94
C ASP A 176 36.39 14.12 15.32
N GLY A 177 35.43 13.28 14.89
CA GLY A 177 35.42 11.85 15.20
C GLY A 177 35.21 11.54 16.67
N SER A 178 34.76 12.52 17.47
CA SER A 178 34.49 12.37 18.90
C SER A 178 33.02 12.64 19.24
N TYR A 179 32.38 11.71 19.93
CA TYR A 179 30.97 11.83 20.27
C TYR A 179 30.82 12.69 21.53
N GLY A 180 30.89 14.00 21.33
CA GLY A 180 30.76 15.02 22.38
C GLY A 180 29.32 15.44 22.69
N SER A 181 29.17 16.46 23.55
CA SER A 181 27.86 17.01 23.91
C SER A 181 27.10 17.55 22.70
N GLN A 182 27.78 18.25 21.79
CA GLN A 182 27.19 18.81 20.58
C GLN A 182 26.61 17.74 19.66
N THR A 183 27.37 16.65 19.39
CA THR A 183 26.88 15.50 18.60
C THR A 183 25.67 14.85 19.27
N ARG A 184 25.75 14.60 20.59
CA ARG A 184 24.65 14.01 21.34
C ARG A 184 23.38 14.88 21.27
N ASP A 185 23.52 16.19 21.41
CA ASP A 185 22.38 17.10 21.42
C ASP A 185 21.76 17.23 20.01
N ALA A 186 22.55 17.17 18.94
CA ALA A 186 22.06 17.04 17.57
C ALA A 186 21.28 15.73 17.35
N VAL A 187 21.79 14.60 17.85
CA VAL A 187 21.08 13.31 17.81
C VAL A 187 19.75 13.37 18.58
N LYS A 188 19.72 14.01 19.76
CA LYS A 188 18.46 14.21 20.51
C LYS A 188 17.43 14.98 19.71
N GLU A 189 17.86 15.98 18.96
CA GLU A 189 16.96 16.76 18.11
C GLU A 189 16.40 15.92 16.96
N ILE A 190 17.20 15.05 16.33
CA ILE A 190 16.69 14.06 15.36
C ILE A 190 15.68 13.11 16.01
N GLN A 191 15.99 12.59 17.19
CA GLN A 191 15.07 11.71 17.93
C GLN A 191 13.75 12.42 18.23
N ARG A 192 13.81 13.70 18.64
CA ARG A 192 12.62 14.52 18.90
C ARG A 192 11.77 14.71 17.64
N ARG A 193 12.38 15.04 16.50
CA ARG A 193 11.67 15.24 15.22
C ARG A 193 10.94 13.98 14.77
N ASN A 194 11.47 12.80 15.09
CA ASN A 194 10.92 11.51 14.70
C ASN A 194 10.09 10.84 15.81
N GLY A 195 9.69 11.57 16.86
CA GLY A 195 8.81 11.07 17.93
C GLY A 195 9.44 10.02 18.86
N GLY A 196 10.76 9.88 18.84
CA GLY A 196 11.51 8.94 19.68
C GLY A 196 11.91 9.52 21.05
N LEU A 197 12.39 8.63 21.93
CA LEU A 197 12.98 9.05 23.21
C LEU A 197 14.31 9.79 22.96
N MET A 198 14.42 11.01 23.49
CA MET A 198 15.59 11.89 23.34
C MET A 198 16.77 11.47 24.22
N THR A 199 17.21 10.22 24.12
CA THR A 199 18.32 9.65 24.89
C THR A 199 19.66 10.27 24.47
N GLY A 200 19.77 10.69 23.21
CA GLY A 200 21.04 11.09 22.59
C GLY A 200 21.96 9.91 22.28
N VAL A 201 21.45 8.69 22.39
CA VAL A 201 22.11 7.45 21.95
C VAL A 201 21.34 6.95 20.72
N PRO A 202 21.94 6.99 19.52
CA PRO A 202 21.34 6.51 18.29
C PRO A 202 20.92 5.04 18.39
N THR A 203 19.66 4.78 18.07
CA THR A 203 19.14 3.43 17.76
C THR A 203 19.16 3.20 16.26
N LEU A 204 18.84 1.99 15.78
CA LEU A 204 18.66 1.68 14.35
C LEU A 204 17.79 2.73 13.63
N HIS A 205 16.63 3.07 14.21
CA HIS A 205 15.74 4.09 13.64
C HIS A 205 16.40 5.47 13.62
N THR A 206 17.09 5.83 14.70
CA THR A 206 17.78 7.13 14.76
C THR A 206 18.87 7.23 13.69
N LEU A 207 19.65 6.17 13.51
CA LEU A 207 20.69 6.10 12.49
C LEU A 207 20.09 6.16 11.08
N ALA A 208 19.02 5.42 10.80
CA ALA A 208 18.32 5.49 9.53
C ALA A 208 17.91 6.94 9.18
N TYR A 209 17.32 7.68 10.14
CA TYR A 209 16.96 9.09 9.92
C TYR A 209 18.13 10.06 9.81
N ILE A 210 19.31 9.69 10.32
CA ILE A 210 20.52 10.52 10.16
C ILE A 210 21.12 10.32 8.76
N PHE A 211 21.21 9.07 8.30
CA PHE A 211 21.84 8.73 7.02
C PHE A 211 20.91 8.97 5.83
N GLU A 212 19.59 8.81 6.03
CA GLU A 212 18.56 9.02 5.02
C GLU A 212 17.45 9.92 5.60
N PRO A 213 17.64 11.25 5.63
CA PRO A 213 16.62 12.16 6.13
C PRO A 213 15.34 12.09 5.29
N SER A 214 14.19 12.10 5.98
CA SER A 214 12.89 12.25 5.35
C SER A 214 12.81 13.62 4.67
N ASN A 215 12.69 13.66 3.34
CA ASN A 215 12.37 14.89 2.59
C ASN A 215 10.99 15.45 2.97
#